data_AF-A0A935BR67-F1
#
_entry.id   AF-A0A935BR67-F1
#
_cell.length_a   1.000
_cell.length_b   1.000
_cell.length_c   1.000
_cell.angle_alpha   90.00
_cell.angle_beta   90.00
_cell.angle_gamma   90.00
#
_symmetry.space_group_name_H-M   'P 1'
#
loop_
_entity.id
_entity.type
_entity.pdbx_description
1 polymer ?
#
loop_
_entity_poly.entity_id
_entity_poly.type
_entity_poly.pdbx_seq_one_letter_code
_entity_poly.pdbx_strand_id
1 'polypeptide(L)'
;MIQFFEAADEDNCRPLPGSRTFTVAGVLLCAALYRKALFDELGGFCNDMRFGEDIDLFLRMIEARVPVHVEDEIATLYRRHAGNMTNDLVMTRRGFADAIRRSVARRRVTGATVDLGSFFQARNKGEHRFQHG
;
A
#
# COMPACT_ATOMS: atom_id res chain seq x y z
N MET A 1 9.06 6.53 1.96
CA MET A 1 9.43 5.20 1.38
C MET A 1 9.41 4.07 2.42
N ILE A 2 9.27 2.81 1.98
CA ILE A 2 9.41 1.59 2.82
C ILE A 2 10.56 0.72 2.30
N GLN A 3 11.39 0.22 3.21
CA GLN A 3 12.41 -0.78 2.91
C GLN A 3 11.99 -2.13 3.51
N PHE A 4 11.85 -3.12 2.63
CA PHE A 4 11.60 -4.50 3.04
C PHE A 4 12.92 -5.24 3.24
N PHE A 5 12.95 -6.16 4.21
CA PHE A 5 14.11 -7.02 4.51
C PHE A 5 13.63 -8.39 5.06
N GLU A 6 14.49 -9.41 5.11
CA GLU A 6 14.13 -10.75 5.61
C GLU A 6 14.73 -11.06 6.99
N ALA A 7 16.02 -10.79 7.15
CA ALA A 7 16.75 -11.08 8.37
C ALA A 7 16.94 -9.77 9.13
N ALA A 8 16.66 -9.76 10.44
CA ALA A 8 16.89 -8.58 11.24
C ALA A 8 17.39 -8.85 12.64
N ASP A 9 18.14 -7.85 13.06
CA ASP A 9 18.65 -7.63 14.38
C ASP A 9 17.46 -7.18 15.25
N GLU A 10 16.93 -8.11 16.03
CA GLU A 10 15.78 -7.87 16.90
C GLU A 10 16.10 -6.83 17.98
N ASP A 11 17.34 -6.78 18.43
CA ASP A 11 17.76 -5.88 19.50
C ASP A 11 17.82 -4.42 19.03
N ASN A 12 18.17 -4.21 17.75
CA ASN A 12 18.35 -2.88 17.18
C ASN A 12 17.26 -2.46 16.17
N CYS A 13 16.26 -3.32 15.92
CA CYS A 13 15.18 -3.08 14.97
C CYS A 13 15.68 -2.74 13.56
N ARG A 14 16.71 -3.44 13.07
CA ARG A 14 17.38 -3.14 11.80
C ARG A 14 17.61 -4.40 10.94
N PRO A 15 17.67 -4.29 9.61
CA PRO A 15 18.12 -5.38 8.76
C PRO A 15 19.51 -5.87 9.18
N LEU A 16 19.70 -7.19 9.25
CA LEU A 16 21.03 -7.77 9.45
C LEU A 16 21.92 -7.46 8.24
N PRO A 17 23.25 -7.29 8.44
CA PRO A 17 24.19 -7.20 7.33
C PRO A 17 24.03 -8.38 6.37
N GLY A 18 23.92 -8.09 5.08
CA GLY A 18 23.69 -9.11 4.05
C GLY A 18 22.23 -9.54 3.86
N SER A 19 21.28 -8.99 4.64
CA SER A 19 19.86 -9.22 4.38
C SER A 19 19.50 -8.76 2.97
N ARG A 20 18.72 -9.59 2.26
CA ARG A 20 18.08 -9.18 1.01
C ARG A 20 17.12 -8.04 1.32
N THR A 21 17.23 -6.92 0.60
CA THR A 21 16.35 -5.75 0.77
C THR A 21 15.83 -5.21 -0.54
N PHE A 22 14.71 -4.48 -0.47
CA PHE A 22 14.25 -3.61 -1.56
C PHE A 22 13.47 -2.43 -1.00
N THR A 23 13.58 -1.29 -1.66
CA THR A 23 12.87 -0.07 -1.28
C THR A 23 11.80 0.25 -2.31
N VAL A 24 10.64 0.71 -1.85
CA VAL A 24 9.52 1.01 -2.74
C VAL A 24 8.70 2.20 -2.25
N ALA A 25 8.23 2.99 -3.21
CA ALA A 25 7.15 3.96 -3.04
C ALA A 25 5.83 3.21 -3.24
N GLY A 26 4.81 3.49 -2.44
CA GLY A 26 3.49 2.90 -2.67
C GLY A 26 2.49 3.36 -1.63
N VAL A 27 1.30 2.76 -1.69
CA VAL A 27 0.31 2.86 -0.62
C VAL A 27 0.95 2.35 0.67
N LEU A 28 1.23 3.28 1.59
CA LEU A 28 1.92 3.02 2.85
C LEU A 28 1.06 3.55 3.99
N LEU A 29 0.54 2.65 4.83
CA LEU A 29 -0.13 3.05 6.06
C LEU A 29 0.84 3.19 7.24
N CYS A 30 1.96 2.48 7.22
CA CYS A 30 2.90 2.42 8.34
C CYS A 30 3.58 3.76 8.66
N ALA A 31 3.67 4.66 7.68
CA ALA A 31 4.25 5.99 7.86
C ALA A 31 3.53 7.02 6.96
N ALA A 32 2.23 7.19 7.20
CA ALA A 32 1.43 8.24 6.56
C ALA A 32 0.72 9.09 7.62
N LEU A 33 0.59 10.38 7.32
CA LEU A 33 -0.14 11.35 8.15
C LEU A 33 -1.36 11.85 7.39
N TYR A 34 -2.51 11.81 8.05
CA TYR A 34 -3.78 12.23 7.49
C TYR A 34 -4.40 13.30 8.37
N ARG A 35 -5.04 14.30 7.76
CA ARG A 35 -5.93 15.20 8.49
C ARG A 35 -7.17 14.42 8.92
N LYS A 36 -7.65 14.63 10.14
CA LYS A 36 -8.90 14.00 10.62
C LYS A 36 -10.07 14.21 9.65
N ALA A 37 -10.21 15.42 9.13
CA ALA A 37 -11.27 15.80 8.20
C ALA A 37 -11.36 14.90 6.96
N LEU A 38 -10.23 14.33 6.50
CA LEU A 38 -10.21 13.40 5.39
C LEU A 38 -11.08 12.16 5.65
N PHE A 39 -11.05 11.64 6.88
CA PHE A 39 -11.87 10.48 7.25
C PHE A 39 -13.34 10.85 7.49
N ASP A 40 -13.58 12.05 8.00
CA ASP A 40 -14.93 12.60 8.16
C ASP A 40 -15.60 12.81 6.78
N GLU A 41 -14.82 13.16 5.75
CA GLU A 41 -15.31 13.37 4.37
C GLU A 41 -15.42 12.07 3.56
N LEU A 42 -14.39 11.22 3.57
CA LEU A 42 -14.32 10.04 2.70
C LEU A 42 -14.91 8.78 3.31
N GLY A 43 -15.14 8.76 4.62
CA GLY A 43 -15.62 7.61 5.37
C GLY A 43 -14.56 6.50 5.48
N GLY A 44 -13.66 6.62 6.45
CA GLY A 44 -12.80 5.55 7.00
C GLY A 44 -12.21 4.50 6.02
N PHE A 45 -11.85 3.33 6.56
CA PHE A 45 -11.54 2.14 5.77
C PHE A 45 -12.81 1.34 5.47
N CYS A 46 -12.82 0.60 4.36
CA CYS A 46 -13.94 -0.24 4.00
C CYS A 46 -13.90 -1.54 4.83
N ASN A 47 -14.72 -1.62 5.89
CA ASN A 47 -14.66 -2.72 6.86
C ASN A 47 -15.12 -4.09 6.31
N ASP A 48 -15.73 -4.11 5.12
CA ASP A 48 -16.09 -5.35 4.41
C ASP A 48 -14.91 -5.91 3.59
N MET A 49 -13.79 -5.17 3.51
CA MET A 49 -12.57 -5.59 2.82
C MET A 49 -11.54 -6.09 3.84
N ARG A 50 -11.04 -7.31 3.60
CA ARG A 50 -9.92 -7.90 4.35
C ARG A 50 -8.57 -7.69 3.66
N PHE A 51 -8.60 -7.37 2.37
CA PHE A 51 -7.42 -7.09 1.54
C PHE A 51 -7.76 -5.93 0.61
N GLY A 52 -6.83 -4.99 0.45
CA GLY A 52 -6.97 -3.86 -0.47
C GLY A 52 -7.81 -2.70 0.06
N GLU A 53 -8.12 -2.70 1.35
CA GLU A 53 -8.80 -1.61 2.05
C GLU A 53 -8.00 -0.30 2.00
N ASP A 54 -6.67 -0.40 2.03
CA ASP A 54 -5.72 0.68 1.89
C ASP A 54 -5.73 1.25 0.47
N ILE A 55 -5.73 0.37 -0.53
CA ILE A 55 -5.85 0.72 -1.95
C ILE A 55 -7.18 1.42 -2.21
N ASP A 56 -8.30 0.92 -1.69
CA ASP A 56 -9.61 1.56 -1.86
C ASP A 56 -9.64 2.97 -1.25
N LEU A 57 -9.08 3.17 -0.04
CA LEU A 57 -8.97 4.49 0.56
C LEU A 57 -8.17 5.45 -0.31
N PHE A 58 -7.01 5.04 -0.82
CA PHE A 58 -6.20 5.88 -1.71
C PHE A 58 -6.90 6.18 -3.03
N LEU A 59 -7.64 5.22 -3.60
CA LEU A 59 -8.46 5.46 -4.79
C LEU A 59 -9.54 6.51 -4.50
N ARG A 60 -10.21 6.46 -3.35
CA ARG A 60 -11.18 7.49 -2.92
C ARG A 60 -10.52 8.86 -2.73
N MET A 61 -9.31 8.91 -2.18
CA MET A 61 -8.54 10.16 -2.06
C MET A 61 -8.23 10.77 -3.43
N ILE A 62 -7.78 9.95 -4.41
CA ILE A 62 -7.52 10.39 -5.77
C ILE A 62 -8.81 10.86 -6.45
N GLU A 63 -9.90 10.11 -6.30
CA GLU A 63 -11.23 10.46 -6.82
C GLU A 63 -11.73 11.81 -6.28
N ALA A 64 -11.46 12.10 -5.01
CA ALA A 64 -11.77 13.37 -4.36
C ALA A 64 -10.72 14.47 -4.60
N ARG A 65 -9.66 14.20 -5.38
CA ARG A 65 -8.54 15.11 -5.65
C ARG A 65 -7.85 15.62 -4.38
N VAL A 66 -7.75 14.77 -3.37
CA VAL A 66 -6.99 15.06 -2.16
C VAL A 66 -5.52 15.27 -2.53
N PRO A 67 -4.88 16.40 -2.15
CA PRO A 67 -3.46 16.59 -2.35
C PRO A 67 -2.65 15.57 -1.54
N VAL A 68 -1.72 14.87 -2.20
CA VAL A 68 -0.83 13.90 -1.57
C VAL A 68 0.61 14.35 -1.77
N HIS A 69 1.37 14.43 -0.68
CA HIS A 69 2.81 14.61 -0.70
C HIS A 69 3.49 13.29 -0.36
N VAL A 70 4.52 12.92 -1.10
CA VAL A 70 5.25 11.66 -0.92
C VAL A 70 6.66 11.98 -0.50
N GLU A 71 7.07 11.42 0.63
CA GLU A 71 8.43 11.58 1.14
C GLU A 71 9.34 10.47 0.60
N ASP A 72 10.47 10.89 0.04
CA ASP A 72 11.48 10.00 -0.55
C ASP A 72 12.38 9.33 0.50
N GLU A 73 12.35 9.78 1.75
CA GLU A 73 13.08 9.15 2.86
C GLU A 73 12.47 7.80 3.27
N ILE A 74 13.31 6.89 3.77
CA ILE A 74 12.84 5.60 4.32
C ILE A 74 12.27 5.84 5.71
N ALA A 75 10.94 5.79 5.81
CA ALA A 75 10.22 6.00 7.07
C ALA A 75 9.76 4.68 7.71
N THR A 76 9.94 3.54 7.03
CA THR A 76 9.55 2.22 7.54
C THR A 76 10.53 1.15 7.11
N LEU A 77 10.99 0.36 8.08
CA LEU A 77 11.70 -0.89 7.87
C LEU A 77 10.72 -2.04 8.10
N TYR A 78 10.45 -2.84 7.08
CA TYR A 78 9.42 -3.88 7.12
C TYR A 78 10.04 -5.28 6.96
N ARG A 79 9.94 -6.08 8.03
CA ARG A 79 10.36 -7.48 7.99
C ARG A 79 9.38 -8.32 7.17
N ARG A 80 9.89 -9.02 6.16
CA ARG A 80 9.18 -10.10 5.49
C ARG A 80 9.44 -11.40 6.23
N HIS A 81 8.36 -12.07 6.63
CA HIS A 81 8.40 -13.40 7.23
C HIS A 81 7.24 -14.26 6.72
N ALA A 82 7.30 -15.58 6.99
CA ALA A 82 6.34 -16.55 6.47
C ALA A 82 4.88 -16.25 6.87
N GLY A 83 4.66 -15.76 8.09
CA GLY A 83 3.33 -15.38 8.60
C GLY A 83 2.70 -14.10 8.02
N ASN A 84 3.36 -13.38 7.11
CA ASN A 84 2.77 -12.17 6.53
C ASN A 84 1.53 -12.50 5.70
N MET A 85 0.42 -11.81 5.96
CA MET A 85 -0.83 -11.98 5.19
C MET A 85 -0.64 -11.71 3.69
N THR A 86 0.30 -10.85 3.33
CA THR A 86 0.63 -10.50 1.94
C THR A 86 1.35 -11.62 1.18
N ASN A 87 1.73 -12.71 1.85
CA ASN A 87 2.19 -13.93 1.19
C ASN A 87 1.01 -14.71 0.55
N ASP A 88 -0.24 -14.47 0.95
CA ASP A 88 -1.41 -14.97 0.24
C ASP A 88 -1.64 -14.12 -1.02
N LEU A 89 -0.91 -14.48 -2.09
CA LEU A 89 -0.94 -13.77 -3.36
C LEU A 89 -2.33 -13.82 -4.02
N VAL A 90 -3.09 -14.89 -3.81
CA VAL A 90 -4.44 -15.02 -4.39
C VAL A 90 -5.37 -14.01 -3.75
N MET A 91 -5.39 -13.96 -2.43
CA MET A 91 -6.24 -13.01 -1.69
C MET A 91 -5.78 -11.57 -1.88
N THR A 92 -4.47 -11.32 -1.90
CA THR A 92 -3.91 -9.98 -2.17
C THR A 92 -4.32 -9.47 -3.55
N ARG A 93 -4.20 -10.31 -4.60
CA ARG A 93 -4.63 -9.95 -5.97
C ARG A 93 -6.14 -9.72 -6.07
N ARG A 94 -6.94 -10.55 -5.38
CA ARG A 94 -8.39 -10.38 -5.32
C ARG A 94 -8.77 -9.06 -4.64
N GLY A 95 -8.13 -8.73 -3.52
CA GLY A 95 -8.35 -7.45 -2.82
C GLY A 95 -8.01 -6.24 -3.70
N PHE A 96 -6.86 -6.27 -4.39
CA PHE A 96 -6.50 -5.24 -5.35
C PHE A 96 -7.54 -5.10 -6.48
N ALA A 97 -7.96 -6.21 -7.08
CA ALA A 97 -8.97 -6.19 -8.13
C ALA A 97 -10.33 -5.66 -7.64
N ASP A 98 -10.74 -6.02 -6.41
CA ASP A 98 -11.99 -5.51 -5.82
C ASP A 98 -11.93 -4.00 -5.57
N ALA A 99 -10.81 -3.49 -5.04
CA ALA A 99 -10.61 -2.05 -4.85
C ALA A 99 -10.72 -1.28 -6.18
N ILE A 100 -10.09 -1.78 -7.25
CA ILE A 100 -10.21 -1.20 -8.60
C ILE A 100 -11.65 -1.26 -9.11
N ARG A 101 -12.33 -2.40 -8.95
CA ARG A 101 -13.74 -2.56 -9.35
C ARG A 101 -14.63 -1.54 -8.65
N ARG A 102 -14.47 -1.35 -7.32
CA ARG A 102 -15.22 -0.36 -6.53
C ARG A 102 -14.96 1.07 -7.02
N SER A 103 -13.70 1.42 -7.27
CA SER A 103 -13.32 2.71 -7.85
C SER A 103 -13.97 2.96 -9.22
N VAL A 104 -13.95 1.98 -10.11
CA VAL A 104 -14.61 2.09 -11.43
C VAL A 104 -16.13 2.28 -11.27
N ALA A 105 -16.76 1.56 -10.35
CA ALA A 105 -18.19 1.72 -10.08
C ALA A 105 -18.54 3.14 -9.60
N ARG A 106 -17.77 3.71 -8.65
CA ARG A 106 -17.96 5.09 -8.18
C ARG A 106 -17.78 6.09 -9.31
N ARG A 107 -16.72 5.96 -10.11
CA ARG A 107 -16.41 6.85 -11.23
C ARG A 107 -17.44 6.82 -12.35
N ARG A 108 -18.08 5.67 -12.59
CA ARG A 108 -19.19 5.56 -13.56
C ARG A 108 -20.41 6.37 -13.13
N VAL A 109 -20.69 6.45 -11.84
CA VAL A 109 -21.81 7.23 -11.30
C VAL A 109 -21.49 8.72 -11.34
N THR A 110 -20.27 9.11 -10.97
CA THR A 110 -19.87 10.52 -10.90
C THR A 110 -19.40 11.12 -12.23
N GLY A 111 -19.15 10.28 -13.24
CA GLY A 111 -18.52 10.69 -14.50
C GLY A 111 -17.05 11.11 -14.36
N ALA A 112 -16.42 10.81 -13.22
CA ALA A 112 -15.08 11.28 -12.92
C ALA A 112 -13.99 10.52 -13.71
N THR A 113 -13.23 11.25 -14.51
CA THR A 113 -11.96 10.77 -15.08
C THR A 113 -10.82 11.20 -14.17
N VAL A 114 -10.03 10.22 -13.72
CA VAL A 114 -8.89 10.45 -12.81
C VAL A 114 -7.66 9.75 -13.34
N ASP A 115 -6.52 10.43 -13.22
CA ASP A 115 -5.21 9.80 -13.34
C ASP A 115 -4.90 9.09 -12.02
N LEU A 116 -4.70 7.77 -12.08
CA LEU A 116 -4.35 6.97 -10.90
C LEU A 116 -2.87 7.14 -10.50
N GLY A 117 -2.09 7.87 -11.31
CA GLY A 117 -0.69 8.16 -11.07
C GLY A 117 0.19 6.91 -11.04
N SER A 118 1.43 7.08 -10.57
CA SER A 118 2.42 6.01 -10.44
C SER A 118 2.37 5.29 -9.09
N PHE A 119 1.53 5.72 -8.14
CA PHE A 119 1.44 5.19 -6.77
C PHE A 119 1.29 3.66 -6.72
N PHE A 120 0.55 3.08 -7.66
CA PHE A 120 0.30 1.64 -7.70
C PHE A 120 1.32 0.85 -8.54
N GLN A 121 2.24 1.52 -9.24
CA GLN A 121 3.17 0.86 -10.17
C GLN A 121 4.42 0.31 -9.49
N ALA A 122 4.83 0.89 -8.37
CA ALA A 122 6.16 0.64 -7.80
C ALA A 122 6.23 -0.66 -6.96
N ARG A 123 5.12 -1.11 -6.33
CA ARG A 123 5.09 -2.29 -5.44
C ARG A 123 5.35 -3.64 -6.15
N ASN A 124 4.76 -3.87 -7.32
CA ASN A 124 4.85 -5.17 -8.01
C ASN A 124 6.28 -5.59 -8.40
N LYS A 125 7.18 -4.63 -8.69
CA LYS A 125 8.55 -4.95 -9.14
C LYS A 125 9.45 -5.46 -8.01
N GLY A 126 9.14 -5.13 -6.75
CA GLY A 126 9.94 -5.50 -5.59
C GLY A 126 9.62 -6.87 -5.00
N GLU A 127 8.33 -7.26 -5.00
CA GLU A 127 7.87 -8.49 -4.33
C GLU A 127 8.41 -9.78 -4.98
N HIS A 128 8.61 -9.79 -6.30
CA HIS A 128 9.20 -10.92 -7.02
C HIS A 128 10.62 -11.29 -6.54
N ARG A 129 11.37 -10.31 -6.01
CA ARG A 129 12.75 -10.55 -5.52
C ARG A 129 12.80 -11.46 -4.29
N PHE A 130 11.66 -11.72 -3.64
CA PHE A 130 11.54 -12.51 -2.41
C PHE A 130 10.77 -13.82 -2.63
N GLN A 131 10.34 -14.13 -3.86
CA GLN A 131 9.50 -15.29 -4.17
C GLN A 131 10.29 -16.60 -4.40
N HIS A 132 11.63 -16.55 -4.36
CA HIS A 132 12.51 -17.70 -4.61
C HIS A 132 13.56 -17.89 -3.49
N GLY A 133 13.12 -17.79 -2.23
CA GLY A 133 13.92 -18.24 -1.08
C GLY A 133 13.65 -19.70 -0.79
#